data_AF-A0AAQ3L8P7-F1
#
_entry.id   AF-A0AAQ3L8P7-F1
#
_cell.length_a   1.000
_cell.length_b   1.000
_cell.length_c   1.000
_cell.angle_alpha   90.00
_cell.angle_beta   90.00
_cell.angle_gamma   90.00
#
_symmetry.space_group_name_H-M   'P 1'
#
loop_
_entity.id
_entity.type
_entity.pdbx_description
1 polymer ?
#
loop_
_entity_poly.entity_id
_entity_poly.type
_entity_poly.pdbx_seq_one_letter_code
_entity_poly.pdbx_strand_id
1 'polypeptide(L)'
;MEAPSLSSVEIRVLGCLIEKESTTPENYPLTLNSLVNACNQKSSRDPVLELEEDEVLDALDSLREKRLVYRVDTAGSRVAKYRYDLDSVDQFNLPQKALLCVLCLRGPQTPGELRTRTERLHSFANPNAVLEALKTLQEDFEEPLVTQLPRQAGRKEARFAHLLGDQQQTSYPNEVEAGETDNDGTASTNHELQGVAQPSLREQLLIQQSQIDALNSRLNDLSEEFARFRAQFD
;
A
#
# COMPACT_ATOMS: atom_id res chain seq x y z
N MET A 1 -13.35 -12.30 12.25
CA MET A 1 -13.59 -12.77 10.85
C MET A 1 -12.46 -12.11 10.09
N GLU A 2 -11.53 -12.87 9.51
CA GLU A 2 -10.28 -12.30 8.95
C GLU A 2 -10.59 -11.10 8.03
N ALA A 3 -9.97 -9.93 8.27
CA ALA A 3 -10.24 -8.75 7.48
C ALA A 3 -9.99 -9.04 5.99
N PRO A 4 -10.90 -8.61 5.09
CA PRO A 4 -10.78 -8.92 3.69
C PRO A 4 -9.52 -8.27 3.12
N SER A 5 -8.56 -9.08 2.70
CA SER A 5 -7.36 -8.60 2.01
C SER A 5 -7.75 -7.90 0.70
N LEU A 6 -7.35 -6.64 0.57
CA LEU A 6 -7.62 -5.82 -0.62
C LEU A 6 -6.44 -5.80 -1.59
N SER A 7 -6.73 -5.81 -2.89
CA SER A 7 -5.76 -5.56 -3.95
C SER A 7 -5.36 -4.09 -4.01
N SER A 8 -4.24 -3.79 -4.69
CA SER A 8 -3.77 -2.42 -4.88
C SER A 8 -4.79 -1.51 -5.59
N VAL A 9 -5.54 -2.06 -6.54
CA VAL A 9 -6.60 -1.36 -7.27
C VAL A 9 -7.81 -1.09 -6.36
N GLU A 10 -8.21 -2.08 -5.57
CA GLU A 10 -9.30 -1.92 -4.59
C GLU A 10 -8.97 -0.84 -3.55
N ILE A 11 -7.75 -0.84 -3.02
CA ILE A 11 -7.25 0.18 -2.09
C ILE A 11 -7.30 1.57 -2.74
N ARG A 12 -6.88 1.68 -4.00
CA ARG A 12 -6.92 2.93 -4.75
C ARG A 12 -8.36 3.44 -4.89
N VAL A 13 -9.28 2.58 -5.30
CA VAL A 13 -10.69 2.90 -5.48
C VAL A 13 -11.33 3.36 -4.17
N LEU A 14 -11.12 2.59 -3.09
CA LEU A 14 -11.64 2.91 -1.77
C LEU A 14 -11.10 4.25 -1.25
N GLY A 15 -9.79 4.47 -1.35
CA GLY A 15 -9.16 5.74 -1.00
C GLY A 15 -9.74 6.93 -1.78
N CYS A 16 -10.02 6.76 -3.07
CA CYS A 16 -10.62 7.81 -3.90
C CYS A 16 -12.05 8.13 -3.47
N LEU A 17 -12.87 7.12 -3.14
CA LEU A 17 -14.22 7.36 -2.65
C LEU A 17 -14.22 8.13 -1.32
N ILE A 18 -13.34 7.75 -0.39
CA ILE A 18 -13.19 8.44 0.91
C ILE A 18 -12.74 9.89 0.70
N GLU A 19 -11.72 10.10 -0.16
CA GLU A 19 -11.21 11.44 -0.46
C GLU A 19 -12.30 12.36 -1.03
N LYS A 20 -13.07 11.86 -1.99
CA LYS A 20 -14.04 12.67 -2.74
C LYS A 20 -15.33 12.94 -1.99
N GLU A 21 -15.73 12.08 -1.04
CA GLU A 21 -16.83 12.40 -0.14
C GLU A 21 -16.53 13.68 0.66
N SER A 22 -15.31 13.82 1.17
CA SER A 22 -14.92 14.95 2.01
C SER A 22 -14.53 16.19 1.18
N THR A 23 -13.77 16.02 0.11
CA THR A 23 -13.19 17.15 -0.64
C THR A 23 -14.07 17.70 -1.76
N THR A 24 -15.01 16.91 -2.25
CA THR A 24 -15.93 17.28 -3.35
C THR A 24 -17.34 16.70 -3.11
N PRO A 25 -17.98 17.02 -1.98
CA PRO A 25 -19.27 16.43 -1.60
C PRO A 25 -20.39 16.67 -2.63
N GLU A 26 -20.32 17.77 -3.39
CA GLU A 26 -21.26 18.10 -4.46
C GLU A 26 -21.24 17.10 -5.63
N ASN A 27 -20.12 16.41 -5.81
CA ASN A 27 -19.93 15.40 -6.86
C ASN A 27 -20.11 13.97 -6.35
N TYR A 28 -20.30 13.78 -5.04
CA TYR A 28 -20.48 12.48 -4.40
C TYR A 28 -21.97 12.11 -4.27
N PRO A 29 -22.39 10.85 -4.48
CA PRO A 29 -21.59 9.67 -4.86
C PRO A 29 -21.07 9.73 -6.30
N LEU A 30 -19.92 9.08 -6.54
CA LEU A 30 -19.19 9.19 -7.81
C LEU A 30 -19.76 8.26 -8.88
N THR A 31 -19.76 8.71 -10.14
CA THR A 31 -19.94 7.81 -11.30
C THR A 31 -18.65 7.02 -11.57
N LEU A 32 -18.74 5.95 -12.36
CA LEU A 32 -17.56 5.16 -12.76
C LEU A 32 -16.48 6.02 -13.43
N ASN A 33 -16.87 6.84 -14.42
CA ASN A 33 -15.94 7.76 -15.07
C ASN A 33 -15.30 8.75 -14.10
N SER A 34 -16.06 9.34 -13.17
CA SER A 34 -15.49 10.26 -12.16
C SER A 34 -14.50 9.53 -11.23
N LEU A 35 -14.75 8.26 -10.93
CA LEU A 35 -13.89 7.44 -10.09
C LEU A 35 -12.60 7.02 -10.82
N VAL A 36 -12.66 6.62 -12.09
CA VAL A 36 -11.46 6.37 -12.93
C VAL A 36 -10.56 7.61 -12.94
N ASN A 37 -11.15 8.78 -13.22
CA ASN A 37 -10.42 10.05 -13.18
C ASN A 37 -9.81 10.36 -11.81
N ALA A 38 -10.49 9.98 -10.71
CA ALA A 38 -9.97 10.14 -9.36
C ALA A 38 -8.80 9.16 -9.07
N CYS A 39 -8.85 7.93 -9.57
CA CYS A 39 -7.80 6.93 -9.36
C CYS A 39 -6.49 7.30 -10.08
N ASN A 40 -6.61 7.92 -11.26
CA ASN A 40 -5.51 8.27 -12.16
C ASN A 40 -5.01 9.72 -11.98
N GLN A 41 -5.36 10.40 -10.88
CA GLN A 41 -4.88 11.75 -10.62
C GLN A 41 -3.35 11.78 -10.50
N LYS A 42 -2.70 12.76 -11.16
CA LYS A 42 -1.24 12.95 -11.08
C LYS A 42 -0.77 13.49 -9.73
N SER A 43 -1.67 14.14 -8.99
CA SER A 43 -1.41 14.65 -7.66
C SER A 43 -2.15 13.81 -6.64
N SER A 44 -1.59 13.77 -5.43
CA SER A 44 -2.17 12.99 -4.33
C SER A 44 -2.29 11.49 -4.55
N ARG A 45 -1.50 10.96 -5.49
CA ARG A 45 -1.36 9.52 -5.74
C ARG A 45 0.11 9.14 -5.70
N ASP A 46 0.41 8.06 -5.02
CA ASP A 46 1.71 7.41 -5.07
C ASP A 46 1.50 5.89 -4.94
N PRO A 47 1.73 5.09 -6.00
CA PRO A 47 2.17 5.51 -7.33
C PRO A 47 1.05 6.19 -8.15
N VAL A 48 1.44 7.00 -9.14
CA VAL A 48 0.50 7.43 -10.19
C VAL A 48 0.19 6.22 -11.07
N LEU A 49 -1.11 5.97 -11.31
CA LEU A 49 -1.59 4.85 -12.10
C LEU A 49 -2.33 5.35 -13.35
N GLU A 50 -2.50 4.46 -14.32
CA GLU A 50 -3.29 4.64 -15.52
C GLU A 50 -4.26 3.45 -15.63
N LEU A 51 -5.22 3.39 -14.71
CA LEU A 51 -6.22 2.32 -14.67
C LEU A 51 -7.28 2.53 -15.75
N GLU A 52 -7.66 1.44 -16.40
CA GLU A 52 -8.77 1.40 -17.35
C GLU A 52 -10.12 1.30 -16.63
N GLU A 53 -11.20 1.59 -17.37
CA GLU A 53 -12.57 1.54 -16.82
C GLU A 53 -12.93 0.15 -16.29
N ASP A 54 -12.55 -0.90 -17.03
CA ASP A 54 -12.83 -2.30 -16.66
C ASP A 54 -12.11 -2.70 -15.35
N GLU A 55 -10.85 -2.28 -15.15
CA GLU A 55 -10.10 -2.57 -13.92
C GLU A 55 -10.74 -1.92 -12.69
N VAL A 56 -11.25 -0.69 -12.84
CA VAL A 56 -11.95 0.02 -11.77
C VAL A 56 -13.32 -0.60 -11.50
N LEU A 57 -14.01 -1.07 -12.55
CA LEU A 57 -15.30 -1.75 -12.42
C LEU A 57 -15.15 -3.10 -11.70
N ASP A 58 -14.16 -3.91 -12.07
CA ASP A 58 -13.86 -5.18 -11.40
C ASP A 58 -13.54 -4.96 -9.91
N ALA A 59 -12.75 -3.93 -9.59
CA ALA A 59 -12.46 -3.56 -8.21
C ALA A 59 -13.71 -3.08 -7.45
N LEU A 60 -14.61 -2.33 -8.08
CA LEU A 60 -15.88 -1.92 -7.48
C LEU A 60 -16.77 -3.12 -7.18
N ASP A 61 -16.88 -4.07 -8.09
CA ASP A 61 -17.70 -5.26 -7.89
C ASP A 61 -17.16 -6.14 -6.77
N SER A 62 -15.83 -6.36 -6.71
CA SER A 62 -15.19 -7.05 -5.59
C SER A 62 -15.38 -6.31 -4.25
N LEU A 63 -15.23 -4.98 -4.21
CA LEU A 63 -15.49 -4.17 -3.01
C LEU A 63 -16.96 -4.21 -2.56
N ARG A 64 -17.91 -4.36 -3.49
CA ARG A 64 -19.33 -4.53 -3.19
C ARG A 64 -19.62 -5.89 -2.57
N GLU A 65 -18.98 -6.96 -3.06
CA GLU A 65 -19.06 -8.28 -2.45
C GLU A 65 -18.51 -8.28 -1.01
N LYS A 66 -17.43 -7.53 -0.78
CA LYS A 66 -16.84 -7.26 0.54
C LYS A 66 -17.63 -6.27 1.40
N ARG A 67 -18.74 -5.71 0.90
CA ARG A 67 -19.62 -4.73 1.56
C ARG A 67 -18.95 -3.40 1.94
N LEU A 68 -17.83 -3.06 1.31
CA LEU A 68 -17.09 -1.82 1.54
C LEU A 68 -17.56 -0.68 0.63
N VAL A 69 -18.28 -1.01 -0.45
CA VAL A 69 -18.83 -0.06 -1.42
C VAL A 69 -20.27 -0.45 -1.75
N TYR A 70 -21.11 0.56 -1.98
CA TYR A 70 -22.49 0.40 -2.42
C TYR A 70 -22.75 1.20 -3.67
N ARG A 71 -23.55 0.62 -4.55
CA ARG A 71 -24.14 1.32 -5.69
C ARG A 71 -25.37 2.10 -5.21
N VAL A 72 -25.44 3.36 -5.62
CA VAL A 72 -26.56 4.26 -5.36
C VAL A 72 -27.29 4.49 -6.68
N ASP A 73 -28.48 3.92 -6.79
CA ASP A 73 -29.38 4.17 -7.91
C ASP A 73 -30.30 5.34 -7.54
N THR A 74 -30.21 6.43 -8.31
CA THR A 74 -31.10 7.58 -8.16
C THR A 74 -32.28 7.44 -9.11
N ALA A 75 -33.52 7.55 -8.62
CA ALA A 75 -34.71 7.47 -9.45
C ALA A 75 -34.65 8.47 -10.61
N GLY A 76 -34.78 7.97 -11.84
CA GLY A 76 -34.70 8.78 -13.07
C GLY A 76 -33.28 9.01 -13.62
N SER A 77 -32.23 8.64 -12.89
CA SER A 77 -30.86 8.61 -13.42
C SER A 77 -30.56 7.24 -14.02
N ARG A 78 -30.07 7.23 -15.27
CA ARG A 78 -29.56 6.02 -15.92
C ARG A 78 -28.11 5.68 -15.57
N VAL A 79 -27.42 6.59 -14.89
CA VAL A 79 -25.99 6.47 -14.57
C VAL A 79 -25.83 5.96 -13.14
N ALA A 80 -25.16 4.82 -12.99
CA ALA A 80 -24.81 4.25 -11.69
C ALA A 80 -23.83 5.16 -10.95
N LYS A 81 -24.05 5.31 -9.64
CA LYS A 81 -23.14 6.01 -8.74
C LYS A 81 -22.69 5.08 -7.62
N TYR A 82 -21.53 5.36 -7.03
CA TYR A 82 -20.88 4.52 -6.03
C TYR A 82 -20.51 5.35 -4.80
N ARG A 83 -20.70 4.75 -3.63
CA ARG A 83 -20.32 5.31 -2.33
C ARG A 83 -19.57 4.25 -1.52
N TYR A 84 -18.59 4.65 -0.73
CA TYR A 84 -17.99 3.74 0.24
C TYR A 84 -18.90 3.58 1.45
N ASP A 85 -18.66 2.52 2.23
CA ASP A 85 -19.29 2.27 3.52
C ASP A 85 -18.27 1.61 4.45
N LEU A 86 -17.58 2.44 5.23
CA LEU A 86 -16.71 1.97 6.30
C LEU A 86 -17.46 1.90 7.64
N ASP A 87 -18.54 2.68 7.78
CA ASP A 87 -19.27 2.84 9.04
C ASP A 87 -20.14 1.61 9.39
N SER A 88 -20.49 0.80 8.38
CA SER A 88 -21.19 -0.47 8.58
C SER A 88 -20.32 -1.57 9.17
N VAL A 89 -19.00 -1.46 9.05
CA VAL A 89 -18.03 -2.43 9.60
C VAL A 89 -17.57 -1.98 10.97
N ASP A 90 -17.11 -0.72 11.09
CA ASP A 90 -16.68 -0.12 12.35
C ASP A 90 -17.01 1.38 12.40
N GLN A 91 -17.19 1.95 13.60
CA GLN A 91 -17.51 3.38 13.75
C GLN A 91 -16.28 4.26 13.58
N PHE A 92 -15.86 4.49 12.33
CA PHE A 92 -14.74 5.36 12.01
C PHE A 92 -15.07 6.84 12.21
N ASN A 93 -14.21 7.54 12.95
CA ASN A 93 -14.28 9.00 13.06
C ASN A 93 -13.54 9.70 11.90
N LEU A 94 -13.81 11.01 11.72
CA LEU A 94 -13.18 11.82 10.66
C LEU A 94 -11.64 11.80 10.67
N PRO A 95 -10.94 11.96 11.82
CA PRO A 95 -9.49 11.81 11.88
C PRO A 95 -8.98 10.47 11.33
N GLN A 96 -9.60 9.37 11.72
CA GLN A 96 -9.24 8.02 11.29
C GLN A 96 -9.44 7.82 9.78
N LYS A 97 -10.59 8.24 9.25
CA LYS A 97 -10.89 8.19 7.81
C LYS A 97 -9.87 9.00 7.00
N ALA A 98 -9.49 10.19 7.48
CA ALA A 98 -8.51 11.03 6.82
C ALA A 98 -7.12 10.36 6.73
N LEU A 99 -6.67 9.73 7.82
CA LEU A 99 -5.38 9.03 7.85
C LEU A 99 -5.38 7.81 6.93
N LEU A 100 -6.42 6.96 7.02
CA LEU A 100 -6.55 5.79 6.15
C LEU A 100 -6.61 6.19 4.68
N CYS A 101 -7.39 7.22 4.33
CA CYS A 101 -7.46 7.76 2.98
C CYS A 101 -6.06 8.13 2.44
N VAL A 102 -5.27 8.88 3.21
CA VAL A 102 -3.95 9.34 2.77
C VAL A 102 -2.96 8.19 2.67
N LEU A 103 -3.01 7.22 3.59
CA LEU A 103 -2.17 6.02 3.54
C LEU A 103 -2.52 5.12 2.34
N CYS A 104 -3.80 4.93 2.03
CA CYS A 104 -4.25 4.15 0.87
C CYS A 104 -3.82 4.79 -0.46
N LEU A 105 -3.84 6.12 -0.54
CA LEU A 105 -3.57 6.83 -1.79
C LEU A 105 -2.09 7.10 -2.04
N ARG A 106 -1.26 7.13 -0.99
CA ARG A 106 0.15 7.55 -1.07
C ARG A 106 1.13 6.64 -0.33
N GLY A 107 0.69 5.49 0.18
CA GLY A 107 1.56 4.56 0.90
C GLY A 107 2.10 5.11 2.22
N PRO A 108 3.25 4.58 2.71
CA PRO A 108 3.73 4.85 4.05
C PRO A 108 4.29 6.25 4.24
N GLN A 109 3.85 6.92 5.29
CA GLN A 109 4.14 8.34 5.52
C GLN A 109 4.51 8.61 6.98
N THR A 110 5.27 9.67 7.21
CA THR A 110 5.56 10.12 8.59
C THR A 110 4.37 10.89 9.17
N PRO A 111 4.25 11.02 10.51
CA PRO A 111 3.21 11.83 11.14
C PRO A 111 3.19 13.28 10.66
N GLY A 112 4.36 13.87 10.38
CA GLY A 112 4.46 15.22 9.83
C GLY A 112 3.84 15.34 8.43
N GLU A 113 4.13 14.38 7.56
CA GLU A 113 3.55 14.32 6.21
C GLU A 113 2.05 14.09 6.25
N LEU A 114 1.60 13.14 7.09
CA LEU A 114 0.18 12.84 7.28
C LEU A 114 -0.59 14.08 7.70
N ARG A 115 -0.11 14.81 8.72
CA ARG A 115 -0.73 16.06 9.16
C ARG A 115 -0.95 17.04 8.01
N THR A 116 0.09 17.28 7.20
CA THR A 116 -0.01 18.23 6.09
C THR A 116 -0.93 17.73 4.98
N ARG A 117 -0.91 16.43 4.68
CA ARG A 117 -1.64 15.85 3.55
C ARG A 117 -3.10 15.55 3.89
N THR A 118 -3.47 15.43 5.16
CA THR A 118 -4.86 15.31 5.60
C THR A 118 -5.55 16.66 5.75
N GLU A 119 -4.88 17.81 5.61
CA GLU A 119 -5.44 19.14 5.94
C GLU A 119 -6.81 19.43 5.30
N ARG A 120 -7.07 18.94 4.07
CA ARG A 120 -8.36 19.12 3.40
C ARG A 120 -9.44 18.12 3.82
N LEU A 121 -9.06 17.03 4.47
CA LEU A 121 -9.94 15.96 4.98
C LEU A 121 -10.25 16.20 6.47
N HIS A 122 -9.21 16.46 7.25
CA HIS A 122 -9.26 16.75 8.68
C HIS A 122 -7.98 17.49 9.12
N SER A 123 -8.14 18.65 9.78
CA SER A 123 -7.03 19.44 10.33
C SER A 123 -6.62 18.94 11.71
N PHE A 124 -5.43 18.36 11.83
CA PHE A 124 -4.84 17.97 13.12
C PHE A 124 -4.10 19.13 13.78
N ALA A 125 -4.37 19.34 15.07
CA ALA A 125 -3.75 20.42 15.85
C ALA A 125 -2.22 20.35 15.86
N ASN A 126 -1.65 19.16 16.02
CA ASN A 126 -0.20 18.93 16.08
C ASN A 126 0.15 17.48 15.67
N PRO A 127 1.44 17.15 15.46
CA PRO A 127 1.86 15.78 15.12
C PRO A 127 1.50 14.72 16.18
N ASN A 128 1.39 15.10 17.46
CA ASN A 128 0.98 14.15 18.51
C ASN A 128 -0.48 13.73 18.34
N ALA A 129 -1.38 14.64 17.92
CA ALA A 129 -2.77 14.29 17.61
C ALA A 129 -2.88 13.27 16.47
N VAL A 130 -1.96 13.31 15.50
CA VAL A 130 -1.86 12.28 14.45
C VAL A 130 -1.43 10.94 15.04
N LEU A 131 -0.42 10.94 15.91
CA LEU A 131 0.06 9.72 16.57
C LEU A 131 -1.02 9.07 17.46
N GLU A 132 -1.79 9.86 18.20
CA GLU A 132 -2.93 9.35 18.99
C GLU A 132 -3.99 8.69 18.09
N ALA A 133 -4.36 9.34 16.98
CA ALA A 133 -5.32 8.76 16.05
C ALA A 133 -4.79 7.50 15.33
N LEU A 134 -3.49 7.46 15.00
CA LEU A 134 -2.83 6.26 14.49
C LEU A 134 -2.83 5.14 15.53
N LYS A 135 -2.55 5.45 16.79
CA LYS A 135 -2.55 4.49 17.89
C LYS A 135 -3.93 3.85 18.06
N THR A 136 -5.01 4.64 18.02
CA THR A 136 -6.38 4.11 17.99
C THR A 136 -6.61 3.15 16.81
N LEU A 137 -6.10 3.45 15.61
CA LEU A 137 -6.17 2.55 14.45
C LEU A 137 -5.34 1.26 14.61
N GLN A 138 -4.38 1.22 15.54
CA GLN A 138 -3.54 0.06 15.83
C GLN A 138 -4.13 -0.83 16.94
N GLU A 139 -4.74 -0.21 17.96
CA GLU A 139 -5.05 -0.87 19.24
C GLU A 139 -6.54 -1.08 19.49
N ASP A 140 -7.42 -0.20 18.96
CA ASP A 140 -8.83 -0.16 19.37
C ASP A 140 -9.76 -0.95 18.43
N PHE A 141 -9.25 -1.45 17.29
CA PHE A 141 -9.99 -2.29 16.33
C PHE A 141 -9.67 -3.77 16.55
N GLU A 142 -10.61 -4.66 16.22
CA GLU A 142 -10.41 -6.13 16.35
C GLU A 142 -9.16 -6.59 15.58
N GLU A 143 -8.94 -6.01 14.40
CA GLU A 143 -7.73 -6.19 13.62
C GLU A 143 -7.04 -4.84 13.39
N PRO A 144 -5.72 -4.74 13.62
CA PRO A 144 -4.98 -3.50 13.40
C PRO A 144 -5.10 -3.02 11.95
N LEU A 145 -5.48 -1.77 11.76
CA LEU A 145 -5.69 -1.20 10.42
C LEU A 145 -4.46 -0.48 9.88
N VAL A 146 -3.51 -0.15 10.77
CA VAL A 146 -2.24 0.48 10.42
C VAL A 146 -1.10 -0.16 11.21
N THR A 147 0.13 0.04 10.74
CA THR A 147 1.34 -0.42 11.43
C THR A 147 2.43 0.64 11.36
N GLN A 148 3.28 0.68 12.39
CA GLN A 148 4.48 1.51 12.39
C GLN A 148 5.63 0.72 11.78
N LEU A 149 6.22 1.27 10.72
CA LEU A 149 7.39 0.68 10.07
C LEU A 149 8.68 0.99 10.83
N PRO A 150 9.72 0.14 10.69
CA PRO A 150 11.05 0.44 11.18
C PRO A 150 11.55 1.79 10.64
N ARG A 151 12.28 2.53 11.48
CA ARG A 151 12.89 3.79 11.07
C ARG A 151 13.95 3.54 10.00
N GLN A 152 13.94 4.36 8.95
CA GLN A 152 15.03 4.39 7.99
C GLN A 152 16.27 5.02 8.62
N ALA A 153 17.45 4.55 8.23
CA ALA A 153 18.72 5.13 8.67
C ALA A 153 18.76 6.64 8.37
N GLY A 154 19.19 7.44 9.35
CA GLY A 154 19.25 8.91 9.22
C GLY A 154 17.91 9.65 9.35
N ARG A 155 16.76 8.96 9.49
CA ARG A 155 15.46 9.59 9.73
C ARG A 155 15.05 9.49 11.20
N LYS A 156 14.64 10.62 11.78
CA LYS A 156 14.19 10.70 13.19
C LYS A 156 12.76 10.17 13.39
N GLU A 157 11.91 10.30 12.38
CA GLU A 157 10.50 9.88 12.42
C GLU A 157 10.31 8.51 11.77
N ALA A 158 9.45 7.69 12.38
CA ALA A 158 8.99 6.45 11.76
C ALA A 158 7.87 6.75 10.75
N ARG A 159 7.70 5.84 9.77
CA ARG A 159 6.59 5.89 8.83
C ARG A 159 5.50 4.92 9.28
N PHE A 160 4.26 5.21 8.92
CA PHE A 160 3.11 4.35 9.16
C PHE A 160 2.55 3.87 7.84
N ALA A 161 2.11 2.61 7.79
CA ALA A 161 1.48 1.98 6.63
C ALA A 161 0.09 1.46 7.00
N HIS A 162 -0.82 1.33 6.03
CA HIS A 162 -2.10 0.66 6.25
C HIS A 162 -1.94 -0.87 6.17
N LEU A 163 -2.87 -1.61 6.77
CA LEU A 163 -2.91 -3.07 6.77
C LEU A 163 -4.10 -3.65 5.98
N LEU A 164 -4.85 -2.80 5.27
CA LEU A 164 -6.01 -3.20 4.47
C LEU A 164 -5.69 -4.11 3.27
N GLY A 165 -4.42 -4.21 2.86
CA GLY A 165 -4.01 -4.94 1.66
C GLY A 165 -3.20 -6.18 1.96
N ASP A 166 -3.00 -7.01 0.93
CA ASP A 166 -2.06 -8.13 0.99
C ASP A 166 -0.63 -7.61 1.26
N GLN A 167 -0.12 -7.92 2.45
CA GLN A 167 1.21 -7.54 2.91
C GLN A 167 2.33 -8.08 2.00
N GLN A 168 2.07 -9.14 1.22
CA GLN A 168 3.03 -9.69 0.26
C GLN A 168 3.13 -8.85 -1.03
N GLN A 169 2.09 -8.10 -1.40
CA GLN A 169 2.06 -7.23 -2.58
C GLN A 169 2.49 -5.79 -2.26
N THR A 170 2.35 -5.35 -1.01
CA THR A 170 2.86 -4.05 -0.55
C THR A 170 4.35 -4.13 -0.23
N SER A 171 5.18 -4.27 -1.25
CA SER A 171 6.63 -4.07 -1.11
C SER A 171 6.91 -2.58 -0.90
N TYR A 172 6.97 -2.14 0.36
CA TYR A 172 7.51 -0.81 0.67
C TYR A 172 9.02 -0.88 0.51
N PRO A 173 9.64 -0.11 -0.40
CA PRO A 173 11.08 -0.14 -0.58
C PRO A 173 11.76 0.14 0.76
N ASN A 174 12.37 -0.90 1.32
CA ASN A 174 13.39 -0.79 2.34
C ASN A 174 14.71 -0.89 1.60
N GLU A 175 15.07 0.16 0.87
CA GLU A 175 16.36 0.21 0.20
C GLU A 175 17.07 1.52 0.54
N VAL A 176 18.20 1.32 1.18
CA VAL A 176 19.23 2.28 1.54
C VAL A 176 19.86 2.85 0.27
N GLU A 177 19.81 4.16 0.09
CA GLU A 177 20.86 4.96 -0.54
C GLU A 177 20.58 6.45 -0.30
N ALA A 178 21.10 6.96 0.82
CA ALA A 178 21.41 8.38 0.91
C ALA A 178 22.71 8.56 0.11
N GLY A 179 22.61 9.17 -1.06
CA GLY A 179 23.77 9.54 -1.86
C GLY A 179 24.72 10.42 -1.03
N GLU A 180 25.97 9.97 -0.94
CA GLU A 180 27.09 10.77 -0.51
C GLU A 180 27.27 11.94 -1.49
N THR A 181 27.01 13.16 -1.02
CA THR A 181 27.70 14.33 -1.55
C THR A 181 28.84 14.64 -0.59
N ASP A 182 30.06 14.52 -1.11
CA ASP A 182 31.32 14.96 -0.51
C ASP A 182 31.18 16.28 0.27
N ASN A 183 31.51 16.27 1.56
CA ASN A 183 32.36 17.32 2.12
C ASN A 183 33.06 16.89 3.43
N ASP A 184 34.36 16.77 3.29
CA ASP A 184 35.49 16.86 4.22
C ASP A 184 35.23 17.34 5.67
N GLY A 185 35.86 16.66 6.65
CA GLY A 185 36.14 17.26 7.96
C GLY A 185 36.05 16.38 9.23
N THR A 186 37.14 15.67 9.54
CA THR A 186 37.76 15.55 10.88
C THR A 186 37.09 14.73 12.02
N ALA A 187 37.66 13.54 12.22
CA ALA A 187 38.12 12.92 13.49
C ALA A 187 37.17 12.26 14.53
N SER A 188 37.54 11.01 14.84
CA SER A 188 37.51 10.31 16.13
C SER A 188 36.23 9.59 16.56
N THR A 189 36.22 8.26 16.48
CA THR A 189 36.59 7.33 17.58
C THR A 189 36.07 5.93 17.25
N ASN A 190 36.99 4.98 17.06
CA ASN A 190 36.67 3.58 16.75
C ASN A 190 36.06 2.87 17.97
N HIS A 191 34.86 2.30 17.80
CA HIS A 191 34.36 1.23 18.66
C HIS A 191 34.04 0.02 17.78
N GLU A 192 34.90 -1.00 17.87
CA GLU A 192 34.80 -2.25 17.15
C GLU A 192 33.64 -3.09 17.68
N LEU A 193 32.62 -3.31 16.85
CA LEU A 193 31.66 -4.38 17.04
C LEU A 193 31.51 -5.15 15.73
N GLN A 194 31.90 -6.42 15.81
CA GLN A 194 31.88 -7.42 14.75
C GLN A 194 30.46 -7.61 14.21
N GLY A 195 30.18 -7.04 13.04
CA GLY A 195 29.03 -7.38 12.21
C GLY A 195 29.41 -8.45 11.21
N VAL A 196 28.71 -9.59 11.23
CA VAL A 196 28.79 -10.64 10.21
C VAL A 196 28.51 -9.99 8.86
N ALA A 197 29.50 -10.02 7.95
CA ALA A 197 29.42 -9.36 6.65
C ALA A 197 28.21 -9.89 5.86
N GLN A 198 27.22 -9.02 5.62
CA GLN A 198 26.21 -9.30 4.60
C GLN A 198 26.93 -9.27 3.24
N PRO A 199 26.75 -10.30 2.39
CA PRO A 199 27.38 -10.33 1.09
C PRO A 199 26.96 -9.09 0.29
N SER A 200 27.96 -8.43 -0.30
CA SER A 200 27.78 -7.29 -1.17
C SER A 200 26.80 -7.64 -2.30
N LEU A 201 26.13 -6.64 -2.89
CA LEU A 201 25.18 -6.85 -4.00
C LEU A 201 25.76 -7.70 -5.14
N ARG A 202 27.07 -7.58 -5.39
CA ARG A 202 27.79 -8.39 -6.39
C ARG A 202 27.91 -9.86 -6.00
N GLU A 203 28.12 -10.15 -4.71
CA GLU A 203 28.10 -11.52 -4.18
C GLU A 203 26.69 -12.10 -4.19
N GLN A 204 25.66 -11.29 -3.91
CA GLN A 204 24.27 -11.73 -4.01
C GLN A 204 23.90 -12.10 -5.46
N LEU A 205 24.33 -11.31 -6.46
CA LEU A 205 24.13 -11.64 -7.87
C LEU A 205 24.84 -12.94 -8.27
N LEU A 206 26.06 -13.18 -7.76
CA LEU A 206 26.78 -14.45 -7.98
C LEU A 206 26.04 -15.64 -7.38
N ILE A 207 25.52 -15.48 -6.16
CA ILE A 207 24.73 -16.52 -5.48
C ILE A 207 23.44 -16.79 -6.25
N GLN A 208 22.69 -15.75 -6.64
CA GLN A 208 21.46 -15.91 -7.40
C GLN A 208 21.70 -16.56 -8.77
N GLN A 209 22.77 -16.17 -9.48
CA GLN A 209 23.11 -16.80 -10.75
C GLN A 209 23.41 -18.29 -10.58
N SER A 210 24.16 -18.66 -9.54
CA SER A 210 24.45 -20.07 -9.24
C SER A 210 23.19 -20.88 -8.91
N GLN A 211 22.20 -20.25 -8.26
CA GLN A 211 20.92 -20.89 -7.95
C GLN A 211 20.09 -21.14 -9.22
N ILE A 212 20.06 -20.19 -10.16
CA ILE A 212 19.39 -20.35 -11.46
C ILE A 212 20.02 -21.51 -12.24
N ASP A 213 21.35 -21.59 -12.27
CA ASP A 213 22.06 -22.64 -13.00
C ASP A 213 21.78 -24.03 -12.40
N ALA A 214 21.75 -24.15 -11.07
CA ALA A 214 21.40 -25.38 -10.39
C ALA A 214 19.94 -25.81 -10.63
N LEU A 215 19.00 -24.85 -10.63
CA LEU A 215 17.59 -25.13 -10.90
C LEU A 215 17.38 -25.64 -12.33
N ASN A 216 18.04 -24.99 -13.29
CA ASN A 216 17.98 -25.37 -14.70
C ASN A 216 18.55 -26.78 -14.93
N SER A 217 19.65 -27.14 -14.25
CA SER A 217 20.17 -28.51 -14.30
C SER A 217 19.15 -29.52 -13.79
N ARG A 218 18.51 -29.24 -12.64
CA ARG A 218 17.51 -30.15 -12.06
C ARG A 218 16.27 -30.30 -12.94
N LEU A 219 15.84 -29.23 -13.61
CA LEU A 219 14.75 -29.28 -14.58
C LEU A 219 15.12 -30.12 -15.80
N ASN A 220 16.35 -30.02 -16.28
CA ASN A 220 16.84 -30.85 -17.39
C ASN A 220 16.89 -32.33 -16.98
N ASP A 221 17.43 -32.65 -15.81
CA ASP A 221 17.48 -34.03 -15.30
C ASP A 221 16.08 -34.63 -15.16
N LEU A 222 15.13 -33.86 -14.61
CA LEU A 222 13.74 -34.30 -14.45
C LEU A 222 13.04 -34.46 -15.81
N SER A 223 13.34 -33.59 -16.78
CA SER A 223 12.83 -33.69 -18.15
C SER A 223 13.34 -34.97 -18.83
N GLU A 224 14.63 -35.31 -18.65
CA GLU A 224 15.19 -36.56 -19.16
C GLU A 224 14.58 -37.79 -18.47
N GLU A 225 14.39 -37.74 -17.15
CA GLU A 225 13.74 -38.81 -16.40
C GLU A 225 12.29 -39.01 -16.85
N PHE A 226 11.56 -37.92 -17.08
CA PHE A 226 10.19 -37.95 -17.60
C PHE A 226 10.13 -38.50 -19.03
N ALA A 227 11.08 -38.15 -19.89
CA ALA A 227 11.19 -38.70 -21.24
C ALA A 227 11.46 -40.21 -21.21
N ARG A 228 12.36 -40.67 -20.32
CA ARG A 228 12.63 -42.11 -20.11
C ARG A 228 11.43 -42.84 -19.54
N PHE A 229 10.72 -42.25 -18.58
CA PHE A 229 9.50 -42.81 -18.02
C PHE A 229 8.42 -42.97 -19.10
N ARG A 230 8.20 -41.94 -19.91
CA ARG A 230 7.21 -41.98 -21.00
C ARG A 230 7.52 -43.08 -22.03
N ALA A 231 8.79 -43.27 -22.38
CA ALA A 231 9.22 -44.32 -23.30
C ALA A 231 9.04 -45.76 -22.77
N GLN A 232 8.70 -45.96 -21.48
CA GLN A 232 8.37 -47.28 -20.93
C GLN A 232 6.90 -47.67 -21.13
N PHE A 233 6.06 -46.73 -21.58
CA PHE A 233 4.62 -46.93 -21.78
C PHE A 233 4.19 -46.84 -23.26
N ASP A 234 5.14 -46.66 -24.18
CA ASP A 234 4.98 -46.81 -25.64
C ASP A 234 5.60 -48.14 -26.11
#